data_AF-A0A527ZHN1-F1
#
_entry.id   AF-A0A527ZHN1-F1
#
_cell.length_a   1.000
_cell.length_b   1.000
_cell.length_c   1.000
_cell.angle_alpha   90.00
_cell.angle_beta   90.00
_cell.angle_gamma   90.00
#
_symmetry.space_group_name_H-M   'P 1'
#
loop_
_entity.id
_entity.type
_entity.pdbx_description
1 polymer ?
#
loop_
_entity_poly.entity_id
_entity_poly.type
_entity_poly.pdbx_seq_one_letter_code
_entity_poly.pdbx_strand_id
1 'polypeptide(L)' 'MDIEEWLRSLGLQQYGTAFRENDVEAEVLLRLTAEDLKDIGVSSVGHRRKLLEAIAELRESSSAIS' A
#
# COMPACT_ATOMS: atom_id res chain seq x y z
N MET A 1 -8.38 -7.96 -3.97
CA MET A 1 -7.91 -6.65 -4.46
C MET A 1 -6.68 -6.87 -5.29
N ASP A 2 -6.60 -6.25 -6.47
CA ASP A 2 -5.37 -6.23 -7.26
C ASP A 2 -4.50 -5.05 -6.80
N ILE A 3 -3.32 -5.34 -6.24
CA ILE A 3 -2.41 -4.34 -5.66
C ILE A 3 -1.73 -3.52 -6.75
N GLU A 4 -1.47 -4.10 -7.93
CA GLU A 4 -0.84 -3.37 -9.02
C GLU A 4 -1.81 -2.35 -9.62
N GLU A 5 -3.08 -2.72 -9.77
CA GLU A 5 -4.13 -1.80 -10.20
C GLU A 5 -4.36 -0.69 -9.17
N TRP A 6 -4.39 -1.04 -7.88
CA TRP A 6 -4.50 -0.05 -6.80
C TRP A 6 -3.32 0.91 -6.77
N LEU A 7 -2.08 0.42 -6.89
CA LEU A 7 -0.91 1.29 -6.97
C LEU A 7 -0.97 2.20 -8.22
N ARG A 8 -1.46 1.68 -9.36
CA ARG A 8 -1.63 2.47 -10.58
C ARG A 8 -2.65 3.58 -10.41
N SER A 9 -3.77 3.35 -9.73
CA SER A 9 -4.78 4.39 -9.46
C SER A 9 -4.22 5.53 -8.59
N LEU A 10 -3.24 5.22 -7.74
CA LEU A 10 -2.49 6.20 -6.95
C LEU A 10 -1.34 6.87 -7.73
N GLY A 11 -1.04 6.43 -8.96
CA GLY A 11 0.15 6.88 -9.71
C GLY A 11 1.47 6.40 -9.10
N LEU A 12 1.44 5.27 -8.40
CA LEU A 12 2.53 4.67 -7.64
C LEU A 12 2.91 3.27 -8.15
N GLN A 13 2.53 2.94 -9.39
CA GLN A 13 2.77 1.62 -10.01
C GLN A 13 4.24 1.18 -10.02
N GLN A 14 5.19 2.12 -9.93
CA GLN A 14 6.61 1.80 -9.83
C GLN A 14 6.97 0.94 -8.60
N TYR A 15 6.12 0.91 -7.56
CA TYR A 15 6.33 0.08 -6.39
C TYR A 15 5.72 -1.33 -6.51
N GLY A 16 5.05 -1.67 -7.62
CA GLY A 16 4.39 -2.96 -7.79
C GLY A 16 5.33 -4.15 -7.61
N THR A 17 6.54 -4.09 -8.18
CA THR A 17 7.54 -5.16 -7.99
C THR A 17 7.97 -5.29 -6.54
N ALA A 18 8.22 -4.18 -5.84
CA ALA A 18 8.60 -4.20 -4.43
C ALA A 18 7.52 -4.83 -3.54
N PHE A 19 6.25 -4.50 -3.77
CA PHE A 19 5.14 -5.10 -3.03
C PHE A 19 5.04 -6.60 -3.31
N ARG A 20 5.21 -7.03 -4.57
CA ARG A 20 5.18 -8.44 -4.96
C ARG A 20 6.34 -9.25 -4.38
N GLU A 21 7.57 -8.74 -4.47
CA GLU A 21 8.78 -9.43 -4.00
C GLU A 21 8.86 -9.53 -2.47
N ASN A 22 8.09 -8.71 -1.74
CA ASN A 22 7.98 -8.76 -0.29
C ASN A 22 6.67 -9.41 0.19
N ASP A 23 6.00 -10.18 -0.69
CA ASP A 23 4.76 -10.91 -0.39
C ASP A 23 3.68 -10.04 0.25
N VAL A 24 3.58 -8.77 -0.17
CA VAL A 24 2.55 -7.85 0.31
C VAL A 24 1.25 -8.20 -0.41
N GLU A 25 0.41 -8.99 0.26
CA GLU A 25 -0.96 -9.29 -0.15
C GLU A 25 -1.97 -8.31 0.48
N ALA A 26 -3.25 -8.39 0.09
CA ALA A 26 -4.28 -7.44 0.54
C ALA A 26 -4.40 -7.35 2.08
N GLU A 27 -4.27 -8.46 2.80
CA GLU A 27 -4.31 -8.45 4.27
C GLU A 27 -3.07 -7.79 4.90
N VAL A 28 -1.90 -7.99 4.28
CA VAL A 28 -0.63 -7.41 4.73
C VAL A 28 -0.60 -5.91 4.42
N LEU A 29 -1.07 -5.52 3.24
CA LEU A 29 -1.23 -4.14 2.79
C LEU A 29 -1.98 -3.31 3.85
N LEU A 30 -3.10 -3.85 4.35
CA LEU A 30 -3.90 -3.21 5.38
C LEU A 30 -3.19 -3.11 6.74
N ARG A 31 -2.01 -3.68 6.94
CA ARG A 31 -1.25 -3.61 8.20
C ARG A 31 0.06 -2.84 8.07
N LEU A 32 0.50 -2.51 6.85
CA LEU A 32 1.76 -1.82 6.62
C LEU A 32 1.87 -0.52 7.40
N THR A 33 3.05 -0.31 7.96
CA THR A 33 3.49 0.90 8.64
C THR A 33 4.42 1.72 7.76
N ALA A 34 4.78 2.92 8.23
CA ALA A 34 5.76 3.75 7.55
C ALA A 34 7.15 3.08 7.48
N GLU A 35 7.47 2.23 8.46
CA GLU A 35 8.73 1.49 8.53
C GLU A 35 8.74 0.36 7.50
N ASP A 36 7.68 -0.47 7.46
CA ASP A 36 7.56 -1.55 6.46
C ASP A 36 7.65 -1.01 5.04
N LEU A 37 6.97 0.12 4.75
CA LEU A 37 7.04 0.77 3.45
C LEU A 37 8.48 1.19 3.10
N LYS A 38 9.25 1.65 4.08
CA LYS A 38 10.65 2.01 3.87
C LYS A 38 11.50 0.77 3.59
N ASP A 39 11.27 -0.31 4.31
CA ASP A 39 12.03 -1.57 4.20
C ASP A 39 11.81 -2.24 2.84
N ILE A 40 10.60 -2.15 2.27
CA ILE A 40 10.33 -2.63 0.91
C ILE A 40 10.78 -1.62 -0.19
N GLY A 41 11.46 -0.53 0.17
CA GLY A 41 12.07 0.39 -0.80
C GLY A 41 11.27 1.66 -1.13
N VAL A 42 10.16 1.96 -0.45
CA VAL A 42 9.46 3.24 -0.57
C VAL A 42 10.20 4.31 0.24
N SER A 43 11.30 4.82 -0.30
CA SER A 43 12.15 5.81 0.38
C SER A 43 11.57 7.24 0.38
N SER A 44 10.76 7.59 -0.62
CA SER A 44 10.15 8.91 -0.76
C SER A 44 9.12 9.16 0.35
N VAL A 45 9.33 10.23 1.12
CA VAL A 45 8.41 10.63 2.21
C VAL A 45 7.00 10.91 1.68
N GLY A 46 6.89 11.62 0.55
CA GLY A 46 5.59 11.94 -0.05
C GLY A 46 4.83 10.70 -0.50
N HIS A 47 5.52 9.72 -1.10
CA HIS A 47 4.89 8.47 -1.52
C HIS A 47 4.44 7.62 -0.33
N ARG A 48 5.27 7.52 0.72
CA ARG A 48 4.87 6.82 1.95
C ARG A 48 3.62 7.44 2.59
N ARG A 49 3.57 8.77 2.68
CA ARG A 49 2.39 9.48 3.22
C ARG A 49 1.13 9.16 2.42
N LYS A 50 1.21 9.27 1.09
CA LYS A 50 0.11 8.94 0.18
C LYS A 50 -0.36 7.49 0.31
N LEU A 51 0.56 6.53 0.42
CA LEU A 51 0.22 5.12 0.61
C LEU A 51 -0.47 4.87 1.96
N LEU A 52 0.04 5.47 3.04
CA LEU A 52 -0.55 5.31 4.37
C LEU A 52 -1.97 5.90 4.47
N GLU A 53 -2.20 7.05 3.83
CA GLU A 53 -3.54 7.65 3.72
C GLU A 53 -4.49 6.73 2.94
N ALA A 54 -4.08 6.25 1.77
CA ALA A 54 -4.89 5.33 0.97
C ALA A 54 -5.16 3.99 1.70
N ILE A 55 -4.18 3.45 2.44
CA ILE A 55 -4.36 2.24 3.27
C ILE A 55 -5.40 2.50 4.38
N ALA A 56 -5.38 3.68 5.00
CA ALA A 56 -6.38 4.04 6.00
C ALA A 56 -7.80 4.08 5.40
N GLU A 57 -7.96 4.68 4.21
CA GLU A 57 -9.24 4.71 3.49
C GLU A 57 -9.75 3.29 3.13
N LEU A 58 -8.83 2.39 2.75
CA LEU A 58 -9.17 0.99 2.50
C LEU A 58 -9.66 0.26 3.76
N ARG A 59 -9.08 0.55 4.93
CA ARG A 59 -9.52 -0.04 6.21
C ARG A 59 -10.95 0.40 6.55
N GLU A 60 -11.26 1.68 6.39
CA GLU A 60 -12.61 2.21 6.63
C GLU A 60 -13.63 1.58 5.67
N SER A 61 -13.26 1.44 4.39
CA SER A 61 -14.10 0.79 3.39
C SER A 61 -14.33 -0.70 3.67
N SER A 62 -13.33 -1.40 4.23
CA SER A 62 -13.46 -2.80 4.64
C SER A 62 -14.30 -2.95 5.90
N SER A 63 -14.26 -1.99 6.82
CA SER A 63 -15.08 -1.99 8.04
C SER A 63 -16.54 -1.64 7.78
N ALA A 64 -16.84 -0.87 6.73
CA ALA A 64 -18.20 -0.47 6.37
C ALA A 64 -19.05 -1.61 5.74
N ILE A 65 -18.44 -2.75 5.44
CA ILE A 65 -19.09 -3.92 4.81
C ILE A 65 -19.33 -5.05 5.85
N SER A 66 -18.95 -4.86 7.11
CA SER A 66 -19.26 -5.76 8.24
C SER A 66 -20.40 -5.21 9.09
#